data_AF-A0A969SJW9-F1
#
_entry.id   AF-A0A969SJW9-F1
#
_cell.length_a   1.000
_cell.length_b   1.000
_cell.length_c   1.000
_cell.angle_alpha   90.00
_cell.angle_beta   90.00
_cell.angle_gamma   90.00
#
_symmetry.space_group_name_H-M   'P 1'
#
loop_
_entity.id
_entity.type
_entity.pdbx_description
1 polymer ?
#
loop_
_entity_poly.entity_id
_entity_poly.type
_entity_poly.pdbx_seq_one_letter_code
_entity_poly.pdbx_strand_id
1 'polypeptide(L)'
;MNIIKILRIPSIKRIFFLLFLVLLAMLLAIFPVWSSSSAANNENLYSAGDNVTINASQVIDDDVYLAGDRITIDGTVKGDAVLAGSQITINGTVEGDLIAAGQAVIINGTVGDDIRIAGQVLILDNKARVGDDVMAAGASLENKAGSTVAGNLHFFGAQALLAGRIAGNMVGATNSLDLRGTVGKDMKVTALGDPNPLQAPFIPKTPVPIPQIQPGLTIGDSAQISGKLTYKSLAAANISQKAQVSGGVTREELPQDAAHRYDTAWGQFPTQRNFGWFLLNRLQRLLALVLVGWLLIRLLPSLIPSLAVTVQTRPLPTLGWVLLASWQFG
;
A
#
# COMPACT_ATOMS: atom_id res chain seq x y z
N MET A 1 -4.95 55.63 -8.46
CA MET A 1 -3.49 55.68 -8.60
C MET A 1 -2.91 54.43 -7.93
N ASN A 2 -2.72 53.33 -8.69
CA ASN A 2 -2.23 52.05 -8.17
C ASN A 2 -0.74 51.90 -8.53
N ILE A 3 0.12 51.78 -7.52
CA ILE A 3 1.54 51.54 -7.70
C ILE A 3 1.76 50.02 -7.77
N ILE A 4 2.13 49.52 -8.95
CA ILE A 4 2.53 48.13 -9.19
C ILE A 4 3.94 47.93 -8.62
N LYS A 5 4.08 47.17 -7.53
CA LYS A 5 5.38 46.68 -7.05
C LYS A 5 5.78 45.44 -7.86
N ILE A 6 6.69 45.62 -8.81
CA ILE A 6 7.39 44.52 -9.50
C ILE A 6 8.39 43.90 -8.52
N LEU A 7 8.08 42.71 -7.99
CA LEU A 7 8.98 41.94 -7.13
C LEU A 7 10.13 41.36 -7.96
N ARG A 8 11.30 42.00 -7.84
CA ARG A 8 12.58 41.53 -8.38
C ARG A 8 13.02 40.28 -7.61
N ILE A 9 12.86 39.10 -8.22
CA ILE A 9 13.34 37.82 -7.68
C ILE A 9 14.88 37.86 -7.63
N PRO A 10 15.52 37.58 -6.48
CA PRO A 10 16.98 37.64 -6.37
C PRO A 10 17.64 36.59 -7.28
N SER A 11 18.62 37.03 -8.08
CA SER A 11 19.34 36.26 -9.11
C SER A 11 19.94 34.95 -8.60
N ILE A 12 20.26 34.87 -7.31
CA ILE A 12 20.82 33.68 -6.66
C ILE A 12 19.85 32.48 -6.69
N LYS A 13 18.53 32.71 -6.55
CA LYS A 13 17.54 31.62 -6.54
C LYS A 13 17.33 30.99 -7.93
N ARG A 14 17.55 31.77 -9.00
CA ARG A 14 17.53 31.25 -10.38
C ARG A 14 18.77 30.42 -10.68
N ILE A 15 19.92 30.79 -10.11
CA ILE A 15 21.17 30.02 -10.24
C ILE A 15 21.03 28.67 -9.52
N PHE A 16 20.44 28.63 -8.32
CA PHE A 16 20.18 27.37 -7.61
C PHE A 16 19.13 26.49 -8.29
N PHE A 17 18.11 27.07 -8.93
CA PHE A 17 17.13 26.32 -9.72
C PHE A 17 17.72 25.74 -11.00
N LEU A 18 18.60 26.49 -11.68
CA LEU A 18 19.32 26.00 -12.86
C LEU A 18 20.37 24.94 -12.50
N LEU A 19 21.09 25.13 -11.38
CA LEU A 19 22.00 24.12 -10.84
C LEU A 19 21.25 22.85 -10.40
N PHE A 20 20.04 22.98 -9.85
CA PHE A 20 19.17 21.85 -9.53
C PHE A 20 18.69 21.11 -10.79
N LEU A 21 18.32 21.82 -11.86
CA LEU A 21 17.97 21.20 -13.14
C LEU A 21 19.17 20.52 -13.80
N VAL A 22 20.37 21.11 -13.70
CA VAL A 22 21.60 20.50 -14.20
C VAL A 22 22.01 19.29 -13.35
N LEU A 23 21.83 19.35 -12.02
CA LEU A 23 22.07 18.22 -11.12
C LEU A 23 21.05 17.09 -11.35
N LEU A 24 19.77 17.42 -11.59
CA LEU A 24 18.72 16.46 -11.94
C LEU A 24 18.96 15.85 -13.32
N ALA A 25 19.39 16.64 -14.31
CA ALA A 25 19.78 16.16 -15.62
C ALA A 25 21.07 15.32 -15.56
N MET A 26 22.04 15.67 -14.71
CA MET A 26 23.22 14.84 -14.44
C MET A 26 22.83 13.55 -13.71
N LEU A 27 21.93 13.61 -12.73
CA LEU A 27 21.43 12.43 -12.02
C LEU A 27 20.69 11.48 -12.97
N LEU A 28 19.88 12.03 -13.89
CA LEU A 28 19.22 11.29 -14.96
C LEU A 28 20.20 10.81 -16.05
N ALA A 29 21.34 11.48 -16.25
CA ALA A 29 22.38 11.07 -17.19
C ALA A 29 23.38 10.04 -16.61
N ILE A 30 23.42 9.88 -15.28
CA ILE A 30 24.22 8.84 -14.59
C ILE A 30 23.40 7.56 -14.40
N PHE A 31 22.07 7.60 -14.60
CA PHE A 31 21.32 6.39 -14.93
C PHE A 31 21.53 6.10 -16.41
N PRO A 32 22.30 5.06 -16.77
CA PRO A 32 22.28 4.61 -18.14
C PRO A 32 20.84 4.19 -18.48
N VAL A 33 20.20 4.91 -19.39
CA VAL A 33 19.03 4.44 -20.14
C VAL A 33 19.55 3.28 -20.99
N TRP A 34 19.69 2.11 -20.39
CA TRP A 34 20.01 0.89 -21.11
C TRP A 34 18.76 0.49 -21.90
N SER A 35 18.94 0.58 -23.21
CA SER A 35 18.19 -0.09 -24.26
C SER A 35 17.49 -1.38 -23.84
N SER A 36 16.29 -1.57 -24.38
CA SER A 36 15.56 -2.83 -24.43
C SER A 36 16.51 -4.01 -24.70
N SER A 37 16.72 -4.85 -23.71
CA SER A 37 17.35 -6.15 -23.89
C SER A 37 16.29 -7.22 -23.70
N SER A 38 15.87 -7.81 -24.81
CA SER A 38 15.25 -9.12 -24.85
C SER A 38 16.36 -10.16 -24.65
N ALA A 39 16.42 -10.76 -23.46
CA ALA A 39 17.11 -12.01 -23.17
C ALA A 39 16.51 -12.53 -21.85
N ALA A 40 15.66 -13.56 -21.82
CA ALA A 40 16.03 -14.97 -21.97
C ALA A 40 17.32 -15.27 -21.18
N ASN A 41 17.14 -15.94 -20.04
CA ASN A 41 18.16 -16.51 -19.14
C ASN A 41 18.63 -15.57 -18.00
N ASN A 42 17.73 -15.17 -17.11
CA ASN A 42 18.08 -14.85 -15.73
C ASN A 42 17.11 -15.54 -14.79
N GLU A 43 17.61 -16.03 -13.66
CA GLU A 43 16.80 -16.69 -12.63
C GLU A 43 15.80 -15.65 -12.09
N ASN A 44 16.20 -14.43 -11.75
CA ASN A 44 15.26 -13.36 -11.35
C ASN A 44 14.96 -12.35 -12.48
N LEU A 45 13.67 -12.05 -12.76
CA LEU A 45 13.28 -11.03 -13.76
C LEU A 45 13.19 -9.62 -13.15
N TYR A 46 14.12 -8.75 -13.53
CA TYR A 46 14.08 -7.30 -13.27
C TYR A 46 13.71 -6.54 -14.54
N SER A 47 12.61 -5.78 -14.53
CA SER A 47 12.22 -4.96 -15.68
C SER A 47 11.74 -3.58 -15.23
N ALA A 48 12.22 -2.55 -15.92
CA ALA A 48 11.83 -1.16 -15.75
C ALA A 48 11.46 -0.53 -17.11
N GLY A 49 10.25 -0.03 -17.25
CA GLY A 49 9.79 0.61 -18.49
C GLY A 49 8.34 1.11 -18.42
N ASP A 50 7.88 1.83 -19.46
CA ASP A 50 6.50 2.36 -19.48
C ASP A 50 5.44 1.24 -19.44
N ASN A 51 5.71 0.11 -20.10
CA ASN A 51 4.82 -1.05 -20.07
C ASN A 51 5.64 -2.33 -19.94
N VAL A 52 5.40 -3.10 -18.88
CA VAL A 52 6.03 -4.39 -18.60
C VAL A 52 4.98 -5.48 -18.71
N THR A 53 5.25 -6.54 -19.48
CA THR A 53 4.28 -7.62 -19.69
C THR A 53 4.96 -8.99 -19.64
N ILE A 54 4.42 -9.88 -18.81
CA ILE A 54 4.68 -11.33 -18.86
C ILE A 54 3.51 -11.96 -19.61
N ASN A 55 3.74 -12.37 -20.86
CA ASN A 55 2.73 -12.91 -21.76
C ASN A 55 2.21 -14.27 -21.28
N ALA A 56 1.00 -14.65 -21.73
CA ALA A 56 0.32 -15.88 -21.31
C ALA A 56 1.12 -17.18 -21.51
N SER A 57 2.00 -17.25 -22.50
CA SER A 57 2.87 -18.41 -22.76
C SER A 57 4.15 -18.43 -21.95
N GLN A 58 4.47 -17.34 -21.25
CA GLN A 58 5.71 -17.23 -20.48
C GLN A 58 5.52 -17.83 -19.08
N VAL A 59 6.51 -18.62 -18.68
CA VAL A 59 6.67 -19.12 -17.33
C VAL A 59 8.00 -18.59 -16.82
N ILE A 60 7.97 -17.87 -15.70
CA ILE A 60 9.17 -17.43 -14.99
C ILE A 60 9.36 -18.40 -13.83
N ASP A 61 10.47 -19.14 -13.83
CA ASP A 61 10.78 -20.21 -12.86
C ASP A 61 11.41 -19.68 -11.55
N ASP A 62 11.12 -18.43 -11.16
CA ASP A 62 11.67 -17.74 -9.99
C ASP A 62 10.79 -16.52 -9.63
N ASP A 63 11.27 -15.68 -8.72
CA ASP A 63 10.68 -14.39 -8.34
C ASP A 63 10.78 -13.32 -9.45
N VAL A 64 9.84 -12.37 -9.42
CA VAL A 64 9.83 -11.20 -10.32
C VAL A 64 9.80 -9.88 -9.55
N TYR A 65 10.59 -8.92 -10.03
CA TYR A 65 10.67 -7.58 -9.47
C TYR A 65 10.47 -6.56 -10.61
N LEU A 66 9.24 -6.05 -10.74
CA LEU A 66 8.85 -5.24 -11.89
C LEU A 66 8.47 -3.82 -11.46
N ALA A 67 8.98 -2.83 -12.19
CA ALA A 67 8.60 -1.43 -12.02
C ALA A 67 8.19 -0.83 -13.37
N GLY A 68 7.08 -0.10 -13.43
CA GLY A 68 6.65 0.52 -14.69
C GLY A 68 5.37 1.33 -14.58
N ASP A 69 4.98 2.07 -15.62
CA ASP A 69 3.68 2.75 -15.59
C ASP A 69 2.53 1.73 -15.64
N ARG A 70 2.62 0.76 -16.56
CA ARG A 70 1.70 -0.37 -16.65
C ARG A 70 2.44 -1.70 -16.52
N ILE A 71 1.93 -2.59 -15.66
CA ILE A 71 2.45 -3.95 -15.48
C ILE A 71 1.30 -4.93 -15.72
N THR A 72 1.52 -5.91 -16.58
CA THR A 72 0.55 -6.98 -16.87
C THR A 72 1.22 -8.36 -16.72
N ILE A 73 0.66 -9.24 -15.89
CA ILE A 73 1.08 -10.63 -15.77
C ILE A 73 -0.04 -11.52 -16.31
N ASP A 74 0.09 -11.96 -17.56
CA ASP A 74 -0.80 -12.94 -18.21
C ASP A 74 -0.29 -14.38 -18.05
N GLY A 75 1.03 -14.55 -17.92
CA GLY A 75 1.70 -15.84 -17.80
C GLY A 75 1.76 -16.38 -16.36
N THR A 76 2.75 -17.23 -16.10
CA THR A 76 2.99 -17.82 -14.78
C THR A 76 4.31 -17.32 -14.19
N VAL A 77 4.28 -16.95 -12.91
CA VAL A 77 5.44 -16.71 -12.07
C VAL A 77 5.44 -17.80 -11.00
N LYS A 78 6.49 -18.62 -10.94
CA LYS A 78 6.59 -19.72 -9.98
C LYS A 78 7.06 -19.30 -8.59
N GLY A 79 7.73 -18.16 -8.49
CA GLY A 79 8.11 -17.55 -7.22
C GLY A 79 7.13 -16.45 -6.79
N ASP A 80 7.68 -15.48 -6.08
CA ASP A 80 7.01 -14.29 -5.59
C ASP A 80 6.99 -13.17 -6.64
N ALA A 81 6.05 -12.24 -6.52
CA ALA A 81 5.97 -11.06 -7.38
C ALA A 81 5.98 -9.77 -6.56
N VAL A 82 7.00 -8.93 -6.79
CA VAL A 82 7.12 -7.59 -6.20
C VAL A 82 6.97 -6.53 -7.29
N LEU A 83 5.86 -5.79 -7.26
CA LEU A 83 5.41 -4.94 -8.37
C LEU A 83 5.18 -3.49 -7.93
N ALA A 84 5.69 -2.53 -8.69
CA ALA A 84 5.43 -1.11 -8.45
C ALA A 84 5.06 -0.38 -9.76
N GLY A 85 3.86 0.20 -9.83
CA GLY A 85 3.44 0.90 -11.04
C GLY A 85 2.15 1.69 -10.93
N SER A 86 1.78 2.45 -11.97
CA SER A 86 0.50 3.18 -11.96
C SER A 86 -0.67 2.20 -12.06
N GLN A 87 -0.62 1.26 -13.00
CA GLN A 87 -1.64 0.23 -13.20
C GLN A 87 -1.00 -1.16 -13.24
N ILE A 88 -1.41 -2.03 -12.32
CA ILE A 88 -0.93 -3.41 -12.21
C ILE A 88 -2.11 -4.35 -12.45
N THR A 89 -1.97 -5.29 -13.39
CA THR A 89 -2.99 -6.29 -13.72
C THR A 89 -2.42 -7.69 -13.69
N ILE A 90 -3.00 -8.58 -12.88
CA ILE A 90 -2.59 -9.99 -12.74
C ILE A 90 -3.70 -10.87 -13.31
N ASN A 91 -3.53 -11.32 -14.55
CA ASN A 91 -4.47 -12.21 -15.25
C ASN A 91 -4.09 -13.69 -15.10
N GLY A 92 -2.80 -13.98 -15.04
CA GLY A 92 -2.25 -15.32 -14.91
C GLY A 92 -2.06 -15.76 -13.47
N THR A 93 -0.95 -16.43 -13.20
CA THR A 93 -0.67 -17.05 -11.90
C THR A 93 0.63 -16.53 -11.31
N VAL A 94 0.60 -16.20 -10.02
CA VAL A 94 1.77 -16.07 -9.15
C VAL A 94 1.66 -17.22 -8.15
N GLU A 95 2.60 -18.17 -8.17
CA GLU A 95 2.50 -19.37 -7.31
C GLU A 95 2.89 -19.07 -5.85
N GLY A 96 3.73 -18.05 -5.60
CA GLY A 96 4.07 -17.57 -4.26
C GLY A 96 3.27 -16.34 -3.82
N ASP A 97 3.96 -15.43 -3.14
CA ASP A 97 3.42 -14.18 -2.58
C ASP A 97 3.33 -13.06 -3.63
N LEU A 98 2.32 -12.20 -3.49
CA LEU A 98 2.20 -10.96 -4.26
C LEU A 98 2.34 -9.74 -3.37
N ILE A 99 3.38 -8.94 -3.61
CA ILE A 99 3.53 -7.59 -3.05
C ILE A 99 3.37 -6.58 -4.19
N ALA A 100 2.33 -5.74 -4.15
CA ALA A 100 2.13 -4.75 -5.21
C ALA A 100 1.67 -3.38 -4.70
N ALA A 101 2.24 -2.32 -5.26
CA ALA A 101 1.86 -0.95 -4.96
C ALA A 101 1.59 -0.14 -6.24
N GLY A 102 0.43 0.50 -6.32
CA GLY A 102 0.08 1.31 -7.48
C GLY A 102 -1.14 2.20 -7.34
N GLN A 103 -1.50 2.96 -8.39
CA GLN A 103 -2.77 3.69 -8.38
C GLN A 103 -3.94 2.70 -8.47
N ALA A 104 -3.82 1.72 -9.37
CA ALA A 104 -4.76 0.61 -9.49
C ALA A 104 -4.04 -0.74 -9.48
N VAL A 105 -4.49 -1.66 -8.63
CA VAL A 105 -4.04 -3.06 -8.61
C VAL A 105 -5.26 -3.95 -8.85
N ILE A 106 -5.24 -4.72 -9.94
CA ILE A 106 -6.35 -5.54 -10.40
C ILE A 106 -5.87 -6.99 -10.48
N ILE A 107 -6.48 -7.87 -9.69
CA ILE A 107 -6.17 -9.30 -9.68
C ILE A 107 -7.36 -10.03 -10.27
N ASN A 108 -7.15 -10.63 -11.44
CA ASN A 108 -8.13 -11.45 -12.15
C ASN A 108 -7.81 -12.95 -12.02
N GLY A 109 -6.53 -13.29 -11.86
CA GLY A 109 -6.02 -14.65 -11.81
C GLY A 109 -5.76 -15.19 -10.40
N THR A 110 -4.71 -15.99 -10.26
CA THR A 110 -4.41 -16.72 -9.02
C THR A 110 -3.14 -16.18 -8.36
N VAL A 111 -3.20 -16.00 -7.04
CA VAL A 111 -2.02 -15.88 -6.17
C VAL A 111 -2.03 -17.07 -5.22
N GLY A 112 -0.95 -17.85 -5.22
CA GLY A 112 -0.89 -19.14 -4.56
C GLY A 112 -0.77 -19.08 -3.05
N ASP A 113 -0.27 -17.96 -2.51
CA ASP A 113 -0.11 -17.75 -1.07
C ASP A 113 -0.71 -16.38 -0.64
N ASP A 114 0.09 -15.45 -0.11
CA ASP A 114 -0.39 -14.17 0.44
C ASP A 114 -0.42 -13.02 -0.57
N ILE A 115 -1.29 -12.03 -0.29
CA ILE A 115 -1.31 -10.74 -0.99
C ILE A 115 -1.06 -9.59 -0.02
N ARG A 116 -0.08 -8.73 -0.33
CA ARG A 116 0.19 -7.47 0.36
C ARG A 116 0.15 -6.31 -0.63
N ILE A 117 -0.96 -5.58 -0.66
CA ILE A 117 -1.21 -4.57 -1.71
C ILE A 117 -1.58 -3.19 -1.17
N ALA A 118 -1.12 -2.15 -1.87
CA ALA A 118 -1.45 -0.78 -1.54
C ALA A 118 -1.78 0.06 -2.77
N GLY A 119 -2.80 0.92 -2.68
CA GLY A 119 -3.16 1.78 -3.82
C GLY A 119 -4.41 2.63 -3.67
N GLN A 120 -4.81 3.32 -4.73
CA GLN A 120 -6.09 4.03 -4.72
C GLN A 120 -7.24 3.06 -4.95
N VAL A 121 -7.12 2.18 -5.94
CA VAL A 121 -8.15 1.19 -6.30
C VAL A 121 -7.54 -0.20 -6.28
N LEU A 122 -8.11 -1.08 -5.46
CA LEU A 122 -7.70 -2.47 -5.32
C LEU A 122 -8.89 -3.36 -5.69
N ILE A 123 -8.70 -4.28 -6.62
CA ILE A 123 -9.80 -5.13 -7.12
C ILE A 123 -9.35 -6.59 -7.12
N LEU A 124 -10.09 -7.43 -6.41
CA LEU A 124 -10.11 -8.88 -6.61
C LEU A 124 -11.33 -9.20 -7.49
N ASP A 125 -11.10 -9.44 -8.78
CA ASP A 125 -12.18 -9.66 -9.75
C ASP A 125 -12.82 -11.06 -9.59
N ASN A 126 -13.90 -11.33 -10.31
CA ASN A 126 -14.76 -12.50 -10.12
C ASN A 126 -14.05 -13.87 -10.28
N LYS A 127 -12.88 -13.92 -10.91
CA LYS A 127 -12.05 -15.12 -11.06
C LYS A 127 -10.85 -15.16 -10.11
N ALA A 128 -10.62 -14.09 -9.35
CA ALA A 128 -9.49 -14.00 -8.44
C ALA A 128 -9.51 -15.13 -7.41
N ARG A 129 -8.38 -15.80 -7.24
CA ARG A 129 -8.16 -16.83 -6.22
C ARG A 129 -6.92 -16.47 -5.42
N VAL A 130 -7.06 -16.34 -4.10
CA VAL A 130 -5.95 -16.12 -3.17
C VAL A 130 -5.85 -17.33 -2.26
N GLY A 131 -4.66 -17.93 -2.20
CA GLY A 131 -4.39 -19.18 -1.49
C GLY A 131 -4.36 -19.04 0.02
N ASP A 132 -3.99 -17.87 0.55
CA ASP A 132 -4.06 -17.60 2.00
C ASP A 132 -4.58 -16.18 2.30
N ASP A 133 -3.77 -15.31 2.93
CA ASP A 133 -4.23 -14.04 3.49
C ASP A 133 -4.14 -12.87 2.50
N VAL A 134 -5.01 -11.88 2.69
CA VAL A 134 -4.93 -10.59 1.99
C VAL A 134 -4.76 -9.47 2.99
N MET A 135 -3.67 -8.71 2.87
CA MET A 135 -3.46 -7.44 3.53
C MET A 135 -3.49 -6.31 2.50
N ALA A 136 -4.46 -5.41 2.63
CA ALA A 136 -4.70 -4.35 1.67
C ALA A 136 -4.85 -2.98 2.35
N ALA A 137 -4.28 -1.95 1.73
CA ALA A 137 -4.46 -0.57 2.18
C ALA A 137 -4.74 0.37 1.01
N GLY A 138 -5.84 1.12 1.05
CA GLY A 138 -6.14 1.99 -0.08
C GLY A 138 -7.40 2.84 0.04
N ALA A 139 -7.71 3.60 -1.02
CA ALA A 139 -8.95 4.38 -1.02
C ALA A 139 -10.17 3.44 -1.16
N SER A 140 -10.10 2.45 -2.06
CA SER A 140 -11.17 1.48 -2.28
C SER A 140 -10.62 0.08 -2.47
N LEU A 141 -11.19 -0.89 -1.75
CA LEU A 141 -11.06 -2.31 -2.05
C LEU A 141 -12.39 -2.86 -2.54
N GLU A 142 -12.38 -3.56 -3.67
CA GLU A 142 -13.51 -4.33 -4.19
C GLU A 142 -13.13 -5.80 -4.29
N ASN A 143 -13.78 -6.63 -3.47
CA ASN A 143 -13.71 -8.08 -3.55
C ASN A 143 -14.99 -8.58 -4.24
N LYS A 144 -14.93 -8.82 -5.55
CA LYS A 144 -16.13 -9.06 -6.37
C LYS A 144 -16.74 -10.44 -6.14
N ALA A 145 -18.03 -10.58 -6.43
CA ALA A 145 -18.71 -11.87 -6.42
C ALA A 145 -17.99 -12.87 -7.33
N GLY A 146 -17.74 -14.08 -6.82
CA GLY A 146 -16.97 -15.13 -7.48
C GLY A 146 -15.49 -15.18 -7.10
N SER A 147 -14.92 -14.09 -6.57
CA SER A 147 -13.56 -14.10 -6.01
C SER A 147 -13.50 -14.88 -4.70
N THR A 148 -12.33 -15.46 -4.38
CA THR A 148 -12.11 -16.19 -3.13
C THR A 148 -10.79 -15.80 -2.47
N VAL A 149 -10.85 -15.55 -1.17
CA VAL A 149 -9.72 -15.46 -0.24
C VAL A 149 -9.83 -16.65 0.69
N ALA A 150 -8.87 -17.58 0.63
CA ALA A 150 -8.90 -18.80 1.44
C ALA A 150 -8.50 -18.55 2.91
N GLY A 151 -7.71 -17.52 3.18
CA GLY A 151 -7.37 -17.05 4.51
C GLY A 151 -8.24 -15.86 4.97
N ASN A 152 -7.60 -14.97 5.71
CA ASN A 152 -8.14 -13.76 6.31
C ASN A 152 -8.02 -12.56 5.35
N LEU A 153 -8.91 -11.58 5.55
CA LEU A 153 -8.83 -10.29 4.88
C LEU A 153 -8.59 -9.19 5.92
N HIS A 154 -7.50 -8.44 5.73
CA HIS A 154 -7.14 -7.25 6.48
C HIS A 154 -7.21 -6.04 5.55
N PHE A 155 -8.11 -5.09 5.82
CA PHE A 155 -8.22 -3.89 4.98
C PHE A 155 -8.30 -2.59 5.78
N PHE A 156 -7.48 -1.62 5.37
CA PHE A 156 -7.44 -0.27 5.93
C PHE A 156 -7.61 0.76 4.83
N GLY A 157 -8.67 1.57 4.89
CA GLY A 157 -8.94 2.45 3.76
C GLY A 157 -10.14 3.38 3.91
N ALA A 158 -10.55 4.02 2.81
CA ALA A 158 -11.76 4.83 2.83
C ALA A 158 -13.01 3.94 2.70
N GLN A 159 -13.01 2.99 1.77
CA GLN A 159 -14.15 2.10 1.56
C GLN A 159 -13.80 0.66 1.18
N ALA A 160 -14.67 -0.27 1.53
CA ALA A 160 -14.62 -1.66 1.10
C ALA A 160 -15.97 -2.16 0.59
N LEU A 161 -15.98 -2.81 -0.57
CA LEU A 161 -17.12 -3.52 -1.14
C LEU A 161 -16.76 -5.01 -1.20
N LEU A 162 -17.40 -5.82 -0.38
CA LEU A 162 -17.04 -7.22 -0.16
C LEU A 162 -18.19 -8.13 -0.60
N ALA A 163 -18.15 -8.60 -1.85
CA ALA A 163 -19.14 -9.48 -2.46
C ALA A 163 -18.64 -10.91 -2.71
N GLY A 164 -17.33 -11.15 -2.63
CA GLY A 164 -16.72 -12.48 -2.76
C GLY A 164 -16.75 -13.30 -1.48
N ARG A 165 -15.98 -14.39 -1.47
CA ARG A 165 -15.84 -15.27 -0.31
C ARG A 165 -14.51 -15.02 0.40
N ILE A 166 -14.59 -14.81 1.71
CA ILE A 166 -13.45 -14.78 2.63
C ILE A 166 -13.66 -15.98 3.57
N ALA A 167 -12.79 -16.98 3.50
CA ALA A 167 -12.97 -18.20 4.30
C ALA A 167 -12.50 -18.03 5.76
N GLY A 168 -11.57 -17.09 6.01
CA GLY A 168 -11.08 -16.72 7.34
C GLY A 168 -11.85 -15.57 7.98
N ASN A 169 -11.12 -14.80 8.79
CA ASN A 169 -11.64 -13.61 9.48
C ASN A 169 -11.57 -12.39 8.56
N MET A 170 -12.44 -11.42 8.82
CA MET A 170 -12.34 -10.08 8.23
C MET A 170 -12.01 -9.06 9.31
N VAL A 171 -10.88 -8.38 9.19
CA VAL A 171 -10.50 -7.26 10.05
C VAL A 171 -10.35 -6.02 9.20
N GLY A 172 -10.95 -4.91 9.61
CA GLY A 172 -10.73 -3.67 8.88
C GLY A 172 -11.06 -2.39 9.59
N ALA A 173 -10.52 -1.30 9.06
CA ALA A 173 -10.87 0.05 9.45
C ALA A 173 -11.14 0.88 8.21
N THR A 174 -12.40 1.29 8.03
CA THR A 174 -12.87 2.06 6.88
C THR A 174 -13.78 3.20 7.31
N ASN A 175 -14.06 4.12 6.37
CA ASN A 175 -15.19 5.02 6.52
C ASN A 175 -16.51 4.31 6.16
N SER A 176 -16.49 3.59 5.04
CA SER A 176 -17.65 2.89 4.49
C SER A 176 -17.33 1.42 4.25
N LEU A 177 -18.25 0.51 4.56
CA LEU A 177 -18.11 -0.92 4.25
C LEU A 177 -19.46 -1.50 3.85
N ASP A 178 -19.52 -2.12 2.66
CA ASP A 178 -20.68 -2.87 2.16
C ASP A 178 -20.30 -4.34 2.02
N LEU A 179 -20.88 -5.21 2.85
CA LEU A 179 -20.73 -6.66 2.76
C LEU A 179 -21.96 -7.28 2.09
N ARG A 180 -21.74 -8.00 0.99
CA ARG A 180 -22.73 -8.82 0.29
C ARG A 180 -22.26 -10.27 0.03
N GLY A 181 -21.02 -10.57 0.41
CA GLY A 181 -20.39 -11.87 0.25
C GLY A 181 -20.42 -12.71 1.52
N THR A 182 -19.43 -13.59 1.66
CA THR A 182 -19.32 -14.50 2.81
C THR A 182 -18.05 -14.25 3.61
N VAL A 183 -18.17 -14.30 4.94
CA VAL A 183 -17.06 -14.33 5.90
C VAL A 183 -17.19 -15.64 6.70
N GLY A 184 -16.20 -16.52 6.55
CA GLY A 184 -16.23 -17.87 7.12
C GLY A 184 -15.94 -17.94 8.61
N LYS A 185 -15.41 -16.87 9.21
CA LYS A 185 -15.18 -16.75 10.66
C LYS A 185 -15.72 -15.41 11.18
N ASP A 186 -14.98 -14.77 12.08
CA ASP A 186 -15.39 -13.52 12.72
C ASP A 186 -15.11 -12.32 11.83
N MET A 187 -15.93 -11.28 11.99
CA MET A 187 -15.76 -9.99 11.34
C MET A 187 -15.61 -8.91 12.39
N LYS A 188 -14.43 -8.27 12.45
CA LYS A 188 -14.12 -7.16 13.35
C LYS A 188 -13.77 -5.92 12.56
N VAL A 189 -14.70 -4.96 12.48
CA VAL A 189 -14.53 -3.78 11.63
C VAL A 189 -14.82 -2.46 12.33
N THR A 190 -14.02 -1.45 12.03
CA THR A 190 -14.41 -0.06 12.26
C THR A 190 -14.92 0.48 10.94
N ALA A 191 -16.15 0.95 10.90
CA ALA A 191 -16.76 1.60 9.74
C ALA A 191 -17.31 2.95 10.22
N LEU A 192 -16.47 3.99 10.19
CA LEU A 192 -16.76 5.25 10.88
C LEU A 192 -18.12 5.85 10.48
N GLY A 193 -18.41 5.88 9.19
CA GLY A 193 -19.64 6.43 8.65
C GLY A 193 -19.72 7.95 8.70
N ASP A 194 -18.59 8.63 8.53
CA ASP A 194 -18.57 10.08 8.33
C ASP A 194 -19.20 10.40 6.96
N PRO A 195 -20.30 11.18 6.90
CA PRO A 195 -20.91 11.59 5.65
C PRO A 195 -20.07 12.59 4.85
N ASN A 196 -19.07 13.22 5.47
CA ASN A 196 -18.18 14.19 4.86
C ASN A 196 -16.72 13.70 4.90
N PRO A 197 -16.39 12.57 4.24
CA PRO A 197 -15.03 12.08 4.25
C PRO A 197 -14.08 13.13 3.66
N LEU A 198 -12.85 13.20 4.20
CA LEU A 198 -11.82 14.13 3.74
C LEU A 198 -11.59 14.00 2.23
N GLN A 199 -12.03 15.00 1.47
CA GLN A 199 -11.75 15.10 0.04
C GLN A 199 -10.40 15.80 -0.14
N ALA A 200 -9.35 15.05 -0.47
CA ALA A 200 -8.06 15.67 -0.77
C ALA A 200 -8.14 16.35 -2.16
N PRO A 201 -7.90 17.68 -2.25
CA PRO A 201 -8.12 18.46 -3.48
C PRO A 201 -7.15 18.13 -4.64
N PHE A 202 -6.19 17.22 -4.43
CA PHE A 202 -5.16 16.84 -5.40
C PHE A 202 -5.01 15.34 -5.57
N ILE A 203 -6.08 14.55 -5.37
CA ILE A 203 -6.05 13.12 -5.68
C ILE A 203 -6.03 12.97 -7.21
N PRO A 204 -4.99 12.34 -7.81
CA PRO A 204 -4.98 12.04 -9.23
C PRO A 204 -6.21 11.23 -9.62
N LYS A 205 -6.79 11.49 -10.81
CA LYS A 205 -7.89 10.68 -11.32
C LYS A 205 -7.41 9.23 -11.46
N THR A 206 -8.17 8.31 -10.89
CA THR A 206 -7.87 6.89 -11.02
C THR A 206 -8.20 6.40 -12.43
N PRO A 207 -7.40 5.47 -13.00
CA PRO A 207 -7.71 4.87 -14.29
C PRO A 207 -8.97 3.98 -14.24
N VAL A 208 -9.38 3.56 -13.05
CA VAL A 208 -10.58 2.76 -12.80
C VAL A 208 -11.54 3.56 -11.91
N PRO A 209 -12.85 3.63 -12.22
CA PRO A 209 -13.84 4.30 -11.39
C PRO A 209 -13.91 3.71 -9.98
N ILE A 210 -14.00 4.57 -8.96
CA ILE A 210 -14.26 4.14 -7.59
C ILE A 210 -15.78 4.14 -7.35
N PRO A 211 -16.39 2.99 -7.02
CA PRO A 211 -17.81 2.92 -6.68
C PRO A 211 -18.14 3.86 -5.53
N GLN A 212 -19.32 4.48 -5.52
CA GLN A 212 -19.77 5.27 -4.37
C GLN A 212 -20.71 4.42 -3.53
N ILE A 213 -20.42 4.28 -2.24
CA ILE A 213 -21.25 3.53 -1.28
C ILE A 213 -21.64 4.39 -0.09
N GLN A 214 -22.72 3.99 0.59
CA GLN A 214 -23.23 4.72 1.76
C GLN A 214 -22.19 4.71 2.90
N PRO A 215 -21.99 5.85 3.59
CA PRO A 215 -21.16 5.91 4.79
C PRO A 215 -21.63 4.93 5.87
N GLY A 216 -20.67 4.29 6.54
CA GLY A 216 -20.91 3.40 7.67
C GLY A 216 -20.86 1.93 7.27
N LEU A 217 -21.48 1.08 8.09
CA LEU A 217 -21.52 -0.36 7.86
C LEU A 217 -22.86 -0.78 7.25
N THR A 218 -22.81 -1.41 6.08
CA THR A 218 -23.95 -2.06 5.42
C THR A 218 -23.69 -3.56 5.31
N ILE A 219 -24.66 -4.37 5.76
CA ILE A 219 -24.68 -5.82 5.62
C ILE A 219 -25.91 -6.18 4.76
N GLY A 220 -25.66 -6.53 3.50
CA GLY A 220 -26.71 -6.74 2.49
C GLY A 220 -27.42 -8.09 2.56
N ASP A 221 -28.45 -8.26 1.72
CA ASP A 221 -29.35 -9.43 1.71
C ASP A 221 -28.64 -10.79 1.55
N SER A 222 -27.55 -10.84 0.81
CA SER A 222 -26.78 -12.06 0.53
C SER A 222 -25.62 -12.30 1.50
N ALA A 223 -25.41 -11.39 2.46
CA ALA A 223 -24.29 -11.46 3.37
C ALA A 223 -24.42 -12.66 4.33
N GLN A 224 -23.33 -13.41 4.47
CA GLN A 224 -23.24 -14.51 5.45
C GLN A 224 -21.96 -14.39 6.27
N ILE A 225 -22.10 -14.29 7.58
CA ILE A 225 -21.01 -14.28 8.55
C ILE A 225 -21.20 -15.50 9.44
N SER A 226 -20.29 -16.47 9.33
CA SER A 226 -20.38 -17.72 10.10
C SER A 226 -19.97 -17.53 11.56
N GLY A 227 -19.13 -16.53 11.85
CA GLY A 227 -18.75 -16.14 13.20
C GLY A 227 -19.54 -14.94 13.72
N LYS A 228 -18.93 -14.22 14.64
CA LYS A 228 -19.46 -13.02 15.28
C LYS A 228 -19.12 -11.76 14.47
N LEU A 229 -20.10 -10.85 14.33
CA LEU A 229 -19.86 -9.50 13.84
C LEU A 229 -19.62 -8.55 15.02
N THR A 230 -18.43 -7.97 15.09
CA THR A 230 -18.08 -6.90 16.04
C THR A 230 -17.76 -5.63 15.26
N TYR A 231 -18.50 -4.54 15.50
CA TYR A 231 -18.30 -3.30 14.75
C TYR A 231 -18.27 -2.04 15.59
N LYS A 232 -17.53 -1.04 15.10
CA LYS A 232 -17.51 0.34 15.61
C LYS A 232 -17.95 1.29 14.52
N SER A 233 -18.90 2.17 14.81
CA SER A 233 -19.42 3.17 13.86
C SER A 233 -20.09 4.33 14.59
N LEU A 234 -20.06 5.53 13.99
CA LEU A 234 -20.79 6.69 14.48
C LEU A 234 -22.31 6.45 14.43
N ALA A 235 -22.78 5.85 13.33
CA ALA A 235 -24.18 5.50 13.13
C ALA A 235 -24.46 4.01 13.43
N ALA A 236 -25.73 3.63 13.52
CA ALA A 236 -26.11 2.23 13.54
C ALA A 236 -25.82 1.58 12.18
N ALA A 237 -25.41 0.30 12.18
CA ALA A 237 -25.19 -0.44 10.95
C ALA A 237 -26.52 -0.73 10.25
N ASN A 238 -26.54 -0.66 8.92
CA ASN A 238 -27.69 -1.07 8.11
C ASN A 238 -27.57 -2.57 7.82
N ILE A 239 -28.30 -3.39 8.57
CA ILE A 239 -28.24 -4.86 8.47
C ILE A 239 -29.57 -5.35 7.88
N SER A 240 -29.51 -6.02 6.73
CA SER A 240 -30.68 -6.64 6.10
C SER A 240 -31.25 -7.76 6.97
N GLN A 241 -32.58 -7.90 6.97
CA GLN A 241 -33.27 -9.01 7.64
C GLN A 241 -32.95 -10.39 7.05
N LYS A 242 -32.42 -10.43 5.81
CA LYS A 242 -32.02 -11.68 5.14
C LYS A 242 -30.55 -12.04 5.40
N ALA A 243 -29.76 -11.11 5.94
CA ALA A 243 -28.37 -11.36 6.26
C ALA A 243 -28.26 -12.43 7.36
N GLN A 244 -27.27 -13.31 7.23
CA GLN A 244 -27.03 -14.38 8.20
C GLN A 244 -25.79 -14.05 9.01
N VAL A 245 -25.92 -13.92 10.33
CA VAL A 245 -24.79 -13.71 11.25
C VAL A 245 -24.90 -14.69 12.41
N SER A 246 -24.19 -15.81 12.31
CA SER A 246 -24.41 -16.96 13.21
C SER A 246 -23.91 -16.70 14.64
N GLY A 247 -22.78 -15.98 14.79
CA GLY A 247 -22.20 -15.62 16.09
C GLY A 247 -22.81 -14.36 16.72
N GLY A 248 -23.87 -13.81 16.13
CA GLY A 248 -24.53 -12.58 16.58
C GLY A 248 -23.76 -11.29 16.24
N VAL A 249 -24.37 -10.17 16.61
CA VAL A 249 -23.88 -8.82 16.30
C VAL A 249 -23.59 -8.07 17.60
N THR A 250 -22.40 -7.47 17.71
CA THR A 250 -22.01 -6.61 18.82
C THR A 250 -21.51 -5.28 18.29
N ARG A 251 -22.11 -4.19 18.76
CA ARG A 251 -21.60 -2.83 18.55
C ARG A 251 -20.71 -2.45 19.71
N GLU A 252 -19.48 -2.06 19.42
CA GLU A 252 -18.60 -1.41 20.39
C GLU A 252 -18.68 0.11 20.23
N GLU A 253 -18.58 0.84 21.34
CA GLU A 253 -18.52 2.30 21.31
C GLU A 253 -17.16 2.78 20.77
N LEU A 254 -17.18 3.89 20.02
CA LEU A 254 -15.96 4.60 19.67
C LEU A 254 -15.45 5.35 20.91
N PRO A 255 -14.13 5.34 21.20
CA PRO A 255 -13.58 6.13 22.30
C PRO A 255 -14.02 7.59 22.21
N GLN A 256 -14.53 8.16 23.31
CA GLN A 256 -15.12 9.51 23.31
C GLN A 256 -14.12 10.61 22.91
N ASP A 257 -12.81 10.37 23.02
CA ASP A 257 -11.75 11.28 22.57
C ASP A 257 -11.36 11.10 21.09
N ALA A 258 -11.80 10.04 20.43
CA ALA A 258 -11.52 9.80 19.01
C ALA A 258 -12.20 10.86 18.13
N ALA A 259 -13.45 11.24 18.45
CA ALA A 259 -14.19 12.28 17.74
C ALA A 259 -13.48 13.66 17.83
N HIS A 260 -12.89 13.99 18.98
CA HIS A 260 -12.11 15.22 19.15
C HIS A 260 -10.69 15.15 18.55
N ARG A 261 -10.10 13.94 18.42
CA ARG A 261 -8.80 13.75 17.74
C ARG A 261 -8.90 13.87 16.22
N TYR A 262 -10.04 13.56 15.59
CA TYR A 262 -10.23 13.88 14.16
C TYR A 262 -10.15 15.38 13.88
N ASP A 263 -10.80 16.18 14.74
CA ASP A 263 -10.83 17.64 14.62
C ASP A 263 -9.46 18.28 14.93
N THR A 264 -8.74 17.75 15.94
CA THR A 264 -7.44 18.32 16.38
C THR A 264 -6.20 17.76 15.67
N ALA A 265 -6.20 16.50 15.20
CA ALA A 265 -5.05 15.92 14.48
C ALA A 265 -4.95 16.40 13.02
N TRP A 266 -6.09 16.76 12.42
CA TRP A 266 -6.17 17.20 11.03
C TRP A 266 -6.62 18.66 10.86
N GLY A 267 -7.10 19.34 11.92
CA GLY A 267 -7.24 20.81 11.95
C GLY A 267 -5.90 21.55 11.78
N GLN A 268 -4.77 20.84 11.77
CA GLN A 268 -3.44 21.35 11.47
C GLN A 268 -2.95 21.00 10.05
N PHE A 269 -3.81 20.48 9.16
CA PHE A 269 -3.44 20.47 7.75
C PHE A 269 -3.13 21.90 7.34
N PRO A 270 -1.90 22.19 6.89
CA PRO A 270 -1.57 23.53 6.48
C PRO A 270 -2.51 23.94 5.34
N THR A 271 -3.37 24.91 5.60
CA THR A 271 -4.08 25.64 4.53
C THR A 271 -3.05 26.04 3.47
N GLN A 272 -3.45 26.15 2.19
CA GLN A 272 -2.57 26.26 0.99
C GLN A 272 -1.24 27.03 1.17
N ARG A 273 -1.19 28.03 2.05
CA ARG A 273 0.00 28.83 2.38
C ARG A 273 1.13 28.07 3.09
N ASN A 274 0.83 27.00 3.83
CA ASN A 274 1.78 26.31 4.71
C ASN A 274 2.20 24.91 4.20
N PHE A 275 1.58 24.43 3.10
CA PHE A 275 1.83 23.08 2.55
C PHE A 275 3.24 22.94 1.96
N GLY A 276 3.75 24.01 1.32
CA GLY A 276 5.12 24.03 0.81
C GLY A 276 6.16 23.86 1.92
N TRP A 277 5.94 24.48 3.08
CA TRP A 277 6.84 24.35 4.24
C TRP A 277 6.76 22.95 4.88
N PHE A 278 5.57 22.35 4.92
CA PHE A 278 5.40 20.96 5.37
C PHE A 278 6.12 19.95 4.47
N LEU A 279 5.95 20.09 3.15
CA LEU A 279 6.61 19.21 2.18
C LEU A 279 8.14 19.40 2.21
N LEU A 280 8.62 20.64 2.33
CA LEU A 280 10.05 20.97 2.52
C LEU A 280 10.61 20.31 3.78
N ASN A 281 9.92 20.36 4.92
CA ASN A 281 10.40 19.77 6.16
C ASN A 281 10.45 18.23 6.13
N ARG A 282 9.55 17.59 5.37
CA ARG A 282 9.58 16.13 5.16
C ARG A 282 10.68 15.72 4.21
N LEU A 283 10.85 16.46 3.11
CA LEU A 283 11.94 16.28 2.16
C LEU A 283 13.31 16.45 2.84
N GLN A 284 13.44 17.46 3.71
CA GLN A 284 14.69 17.72 4.46
C GLN A 284 15.07 16.56 5.39
N ARG A 285 14.11 15.86 6.00
CA ARG A 285 14.40 14.68 6.83
C ARG A 285 14.84 13.47 5.99
N LEU A 286 14.23 13.25 4.83
CA LEU A 286 14.67 12.21 3.90
C LEU A 286 16.09 12.50 3.38
N LEU A 287 16.37 13.76 3.00
CA LEU A 287 17.70 14.19 2.60
C LEU A 287 18.73 14.06 3.73
N ALA A 288 18.33 14.36 4.98
CA ALA A 288 19.18 14.15 6.14
C ALA A 288 19.50 12.66 6.36
N LEU A 289 18.53 11.75 6.20
CA LEU A 289 18.78 10.31 6.31
C LEU A 289 19.67 9.77 5.19
N VAL A 290 19.48 10.26 3.97
CA VAL A 290 20.36 9.93 2.84
C VAL A 290 21.78 10.45 3.08
N LEU A 291 21.92 11.67 3.59
CA LEU A 291 23.23 12.24 3.96
C LEU A 291 23.87 11.48 5.11
N VAL A 292 23.12 11.09 6.14
CA VAL A 292 23.63 10.29 7.25
C VAL A 292 24.05 8.91 6.76
N GLY A 293 23.23 8.23 5.94
CA GLY A 293 23.58 6.94 5.35
C GLY A 293 24.84 7.04 4.48
N TRP A 294 24.94 8.05 3.63
CA TRP A 294 26.12 8.32 2.82
C TRP A 294 27.35 8.63 3.68
N LEU A 295 27.18 9.42 4.74
CA LEU A 295 28.26 9.79 5.66
C LEU A 295 28.75 8.57 6.45
N LEU A 296 27.85 7.67 6.87
CA LEU A 296 28.20 6.42 7.55
C LEU A 296 28.99 5.49 6.63
N ILE A 297 28.57 5.34 5.38
CA ILE A 297 29.31 4.55 4.37
C ILE A 297 30.71 5.13 4.15
N ARG A 298 30.84 6.45 4.16
CA ARG A 298 32.11 7.14 3.91
C ARG A 298 33.04 7.21 5.13
N LEU A 299 32.51 7.43 6.33
CA LEU A 299 33.29 7.58 7.57
C LEU A 299 33.62 6.25 8.22
N LEU A 300 32.80 5.21 8.01
CA LEU A 300 32.98 3.89 8.60
C LEU A 300 33.09 2.79 7.52
N PRO A 301 33.98 2.93 6.52
CA PRO A 301 34.08 1.99 5.40
C PRO A 301 34.49 0.57 5.83
N SER A 302 35.02 0.41 7.04
CA SER A 302 35.45 -0.88 7.60
C SER A 302 34.37 -1.63 8.39
N LEU A 303 33.25 -0.99 8.77
CA LEU A 303 32.18 -1.64 9.56
C LEU A 303 31.32 -2.60 8.72
N ILE A 304 31.13 -2.30 7.44
CA ILE A 304 30.22 -3.09 6.58
C ILE A 304 30.79 -4.48 6.25
N PRO A 305 32.08 -4.64 5.87
CA PRO A 305 32.65 -5.96 5.62
C PRO A 305 32.82 -6.80 6.89
N SER A 306 33.11 -6.14 8.03
CA SER A 306 33.43 -6.84 9.29
C SER A 306 32.18 -7.37 10.00
N LEU A 307 31.02 -6.73 9.87
CA LEU A 307 29.75 -7.26 10.41
C LEU A 307 29.22 -8.46 9.62
N ALA A 308 29.38 -8.45 8.29
CA ALA A 308 28.97 -9.57 7.43
C ALA A 308 29.80 -10.84 7.68
N VAL A 309 31.13 -10.70 7.88
CA VAL A 309 32.02 -11.84 8.10
C VAL A 309 31.99 -12.36 9.55
N THR A 310 31.79 -11.48 10.55
CA THR A 310 31.80 -11.89 11.97
C THR A 310 30.55 -12.66 12.36
N VAL A 311 29.37 -12.32 11.80
CA VAL A 311 28.11 -13.04 12.05
C VAL A 311 28.15 -14.47 11.49
N GLN A 312 28.83 -14.68 10.35
CA GLN A 312 28.95 -16.03 9.76
C GLN A 312 30.03 -16.90 10.41
N THR A 313 31.07 -16.32 11.01
CA THR A 313 32.25 -17.10 11.45
C THR A 313 32.37 -17.29 12.95
N ARG A 314 31.80 -16.41 13.79
CA ARG A 314 31.86 -16.53 15.26
C ARG A 314 30.58 -15.98 15.92
N PRO A 315 29.50 -16.78 16.06
CA PRO A 315 28.25 -16.32 16.66
C PRO A 315 28.28 -16.17 18.19
N LEU A 316 29.22 -16.81 18.89
CA LEU A 316 29.28 -16.80 20.37
C LEU A 316 29.92 -15.54 21.00
N PRO A 317 30.96 -14.89 20.42
CA PRO A 317 31.54 -13.67 21.00
C PRO A 317 30.67 -12.41 20.85
N THR A 318 29.71 -12.37 19.91
CA THR A 318 28.82 -11.20 19.72
C THR A 318 27.76 -11.08 20.81
N LEU A 319 27.42 -12.16 21.51
CA LEU A 319 26.57 -12.14 22.71
C LEU A 319 27.23 -11.40 23.88
N GLY A 320 28.57 -11.42 23.98
CA GLY A 320 29.31 -10.77 25.05
C GLY A 320 29.21 -9.23 25.03
N TRP A 321 29.11 -8.64 23.84
CA TRP A 321 28.95 -7.18 23.68
C TRP A 321 27.56 -6.68 24.04
N VAL A 322 26.52 -7.50 23.84
CA VAL A 322 25.15 -7.17 24.25
C VAL A 322 25.02 -7.16 25.78
N LEU A 323 25.70 -8.10 26.47
CA LEU A 323 25.70 -8.14 27.93
C LEU A 323 26.50 -6.98 28.55
N LEU A 324 27.62 -6.56 27.95
CA LEU A 324 28.38 -5.39 28.43
C LEU A 324 27.64 -4.06 28.23
N ALA A 325 26.86 -3.92 27.16
CA ALA A 325 26.03 -2.74 26.93
C ALA A 325 24.87 -2.60 27.95
N SER A 326 24.43 -3.72 28.55
CA SER A 326 23.38 -3.71 29.58
C SER A 326 23.87 -3.29 30.98
N TRP A 327 25.18 -3.21 31.19
CA TRP A 327 25.78 -2.89 32.51
C TRP A 327 26.18 -1.42 32.68
N GLN A 328 25.99 -0.59 31.65
CA GLN A 328 26.31 0.85 31.69
C GLN A 328 25.08 1.76 31.80
N PHE A 329 23.88 1.17 31.96
CA PHE A 329 22.61 1.87 32.19
C PHE A 329 21.86 1.34 33.44
N GLY A 330 22.60 0.87 34.45
CA GLY A 330 22.07 0.55 35.78
C GLY A 330 22.44 1.62 36.80
#